data_AF-A0A328T4K2-F1
#
_entry.id   AF-A0A328T4K2-F1
#
_cell.length_a   1.000
_cell.length_b   1.000
_cell.length_c   1.000
_cell.angle_alpha   90.00
_cell.angle_beta   90.00
_cell.angle_gamma   90.00
#
_symmetry.space_group_name_H-M   'P 1'
#
loop_
_entity.id
_entity.type
_entity.pdbx_description
1 polymer ?
#
loop_
_entity_poly.entity_id
_entity_poly.type
_entity_poly.pdbx_seq_one_letter_code
_entity_poly.pdbx_strand_id
1 'polypeptide(L)' 'MPPTYDFRQFQKDLAAIDEQAPSSTDPMAKVQAEFLELRKRHNLTVADVVGFFPEEEGIAYIMGLLSARDGKARPKKA' A
#
# COMPACT_ATOMS: atom_id res chain seq x y z
N MET A 1 34.87 3.38 -30.86
CA MET A 1 33.45 2.96 -30.99
C MET A 1 32.84 3.01 -29.60
N PRO A 2 31.70 3.69 -29.39
CA PRO A 2 31.01 3.58 -28.11
C PRO A 2 30.61 2.10 -27.91
N PRO A 3 30.76 1.55 -26.69
CA PRO A 3 30.35 0.18 -26.41
C PRO A 3 28.86 0.04 -26.72
N THR A 4 28.52 -0.93 -27.57
CA THR A 4 27.13 -1.25 -27.90
C THR A 4 26.44 -1.73 -26.63
N TYR A 5 25.54 -0.91 -26.09
CA TYR A 5 24.73 -1.27 -24.95
C TYR A 5 23.80 -2.43 -25.35
N ASP A 6 24.01 -3.61 -24.76
CA ASP A 6 23.28 -4.84 -25.08
C ASP A 6 22.18 -5.10 -24.03
N PHE A 7 21.11 -5.78 -24.41
CA PHE A 7 19.96 -6.09 -23.56
C PHE A 7 20.37 -6.84 -22.28
N ARG A 8 21.43 -7.65 -22.36
CA ARG A 8 22.02 -8.33 -21.19
C ARG A 8 22.66 -7.36 -20.20
N GLN A 9 23.26 -6.28 -20.69
CA GLN A 9 23.81 -5.23 -19.84
C GLN A 9 22.68 -4.44 -19.19
N PHE A 10 21.61 -4.14 -19.95
CA PHE A 10 20.39 -3.55 -19.40
C PHE A 10 19.76 -4.41 -18.30
N GLN A 11 19.64 -5.72 -18.48
CA GLN A 11 19.12 -6.63 -17.44
C GLN A 11 19.98 -6.63 -16.17
N LYS A 12 21.31 -6.59 -16.32
CA LYS A 12 22.23 -6.51 -15.17
C LYS A 12 22.10 -5.18 -14.45
N ASP A 13 22.02 -4.08 -15.19
CA ASP A 13 21.85 -2.75 -14.62
C ASP A 13 20.48 -2.65 -13.92
N LEU A 14 19.41 -3.21 -14.50
CA LEU A 14 18.09 -3.27 -13.90
C LEU A 14 18.06 -4.12 -12.62
N ALA A 15 18.69 -5.29 -12.64
CA ALA A 15 18.80 -6.16 -11.45
C ALA A 15 19.62 -5.50 -10.35
N ALA A 16 20.72 -4.80 -10.69
CA ALA A 16 21.50 -4.04 -9.72
C ALA A 16 20.72 -2.86 -9.13
N ILE A 17 19.87 -2.20 -9.93
CA ILE A 17 18.96 -1.15 -9.45
C ILE A 17 17.87 -1.73 -8.54
N ASP A 18 17.32 -2.91 -8.85
CA ASP A 18 16.30 -3.59 -8.05
C ASP A 18 16.87 -4.15 -6.73
N GLU A 19 18.12 -4.61 -6.73
CA GLU A 19 18.84 -5.05 -5.53
C GLU A 19 19.28 -3.86 -4.65
N GLN A 20 19.57 -2.71 -5.26
CA GLN A 20 19.87 -1.45 -4.56
C GLN A 20 18.62 -0.64 -4.21
N ALA A 21 17.46 -0.98 -4.77
CA ALA A 21 16.21 -0.40 -4.35
C ALA A 21 16.02 -0.86 -2.89
N PRO A 22 16.06 0.07 -1.91
CA PRO A 22 15.82 -0.31 -0.53
C PRO A 22 14.43 -0.93 -0.50
N SER A 23 14.38 -2.26 -0.32
CA SER A 23 13.21 -3.12 -0.35
C SER A 23 12.00 -2.30 0.08
N SER A 24 11.21 -1.89 -0.92
CA SER A 24 10.19 -0.85 -0.82
C SER A 24 9.86 -0.55 0.62
N THR A 25 10.49 0.47 1.21
CA THR A 25 9.95 1.01 2.45
C THR A 25 8.66 1.65 2.00
N ASP A 26 7.61 0.84 2.02
CA ASP A 26 6.32 1.13 1.47
C ASP A 26 5.98 2.53 2.00
N PRO A 27 5.75 3.53 1.15
CA PRO A 27 5.35 4.84 1.63
C PRO A 27 4.16 4.69 2.59
N MET A 28 3.34 3.66 2.39
CA MET A 28 2.30 3.23 3.31
C MET A 28 2.82 2.73 4.67
N ALA A 29 3.92 1.97 4.72
CA ALA A 29 4.52 1.49 5.96
C ALA A 29 5.10 2.62 6.81
N LYS A 30 5.71 3.66 6.18
CA LYS A 30 6.16 4.85 6.90
C LYS A 30 4.98 5.63 7.49
N VAL A 31 3.96 5.88 6.67
CA VAL A 31 2.74 6.58 7.10
C VAL A 31 1.99 5.81 8.19
N GLN A 32 1.92 4.48 8.10
CA GLN A 32 1.35 3.63 9.14
C GLN A 32 2.14 3.71 10.45
N ALA A 33 3.47 3.70 10.38
CA ALA A 33 4.32 3.82 11.57
C ALA A 33 4.14 5.17 12.27
N GLU A 34 4.11 6.27 11.50
CA GLU A 34 3.85 7.62 12.01
C GLU A 34 2.47 7.73 12.66
N PHE A 35 1.44 7.17 12.02
CA PHE A 35 0.08 7.15 12.57
C PHE A 35 -0.02 6.32 13.86
N LEU A 36 0.63 5.16 13.93
CA LEU A 36 0.67 4.34 15.15
C LEU A 36 1.36 5.06 16.30
N GLU A 37 2.40 5.83 16.00
CA GLU A 37 3.10 6.63 17.00
C GLU A 37 2.25 7.80 17.50
N LEU A 38 1.58 8.51 16.58
CA LEU A 38 0.63 9.57 16.91
C LEU A 38 -0.53 9.04 17.78
N ARG A 39 -1.03 7.84 17.44
CA ARG A 39 -2.07 7.14 18.22
C ARG A 39 -1.65 6.89 19.66
N LYS A 40 -0.41 6.44 19.87
CA LYS A 40 0.14 6.18 21.21
C LYS A 40 0.34 7.47 22.00
N ARG A 41 0.84 8.54 21.36
CA ARG A 41 1.10 9.83 22.03
C ARG A 41 -0.17 10.55 22.45
N HIS A 42 -1.22 10.49 21.64
CA HIS A 42 -2.47 11.22 21.86
C HIS A 42 -3.65 10.34 22.30
N ASN A 43 -3.40 9.05 22.53
CA ASN A 43 -4.41 8.06 22.89
C ASN A 43 -5.63 8.06 21.93
N LEU A 44 -5.37 8.29 20.64
CA LEU A 44 -6.40 8.39 19.61
C LEU A 44 -7.15 7.07 19.47
N THR A 45 -8.47 7.17 19.44
CA THR A 45 -9.35 6.03 19.17
C THR A 45 -9.72 5.97 17.70
N VAL A 46 -10.23 4.81 17.26
CA VAL A 46 -10.80 4.67 15.91
C VAL A 46 -11.96 5.64 15.70
N ALA A 47 -12.72 5.97 16.76
CA ALA A 47 -13.81 6.93 16.70
C ALA A 47 -13.31 8.35 16.39
N ASP A 48 -12.19 8.77 16.99
CA ASP A 48 -11.60 10.09 16.73
C ASP A 48 -11.15 10.21 15.27
N VAL A 49 -10.60 9.13 14.70
CA VAL A 49 -10.13 9.09 13.31
C VAL A 49 -11.29 9.08 12.33
N VAL A 50 -12.34 8.29 12.61
CA VAL A 50 -13.56 8.22 11.80
C VAL A 50 -14.32 9.54 11.83
N GLY A 51 -14.25 10.32 12.91
CA GLY A 51 -14.84 11.65 13.01
C GLY A 51 -14.24 12.70 12.06
N PHE A 52 -13.07 12.46 11.47
CA PHE A 52 -12.47 13.33 10.44
C PHE A 52 -12.92 12.99 9.02
N PHE A 53 -13.60 11.87 8.81
CA PHE A 53 -14.09 11.49 7.48
C PHE A 53 -15.45 12.14 7.24
N PRO A 54 -15.67 12.75 6.06
CA PRO A 54 -17.01 13.15 5.63
C PRO A 54 -17.94 11.92 5.70
N GLU A 55 -19.15 12.09 6.22
CA GLU A 55 -20.09 10.97 6.39
C GLU A 55 -20.31 10.20 5.08
N GLU A 56 -20.36 10.92 3.95
CA GLU A 56 -20.52 10.33 2.61
C GLU A 56 -19.34 9.42 2.21
N GLU A 57 -18.11 9.80 2.53
CA GLU A 57 -16.91 9.01 2.21
C GLU A 57 -16.74 7.82 3.16
N GLY A 58 -17.05 8.00 4.45
CA GLY A 58 -16.99 6.94 5.45
C GLY A 58 -17.97 5.79 5.17
N ILE A 59 -19.23 6.13 4.86
CA ILE A 59 -20.26 5.14 4.54
C ILE A 59 -19.94 4.42 3.24
N ALA A 60 -19.49 5.13 2.20
CA ALA A 60 -19.07 4.52 0.93
C ALA A 60 -17.90 3.54 1.13
N TYR A 61 -16.92 3.89 1.97
CA TYR A 61 -15.80 3.01 2.29
C TYR A 61 -16.25 1.75 3.05
N ILE A 62 -17.10 1.89 4.07
CA ILE A 62 -17.66 0.75 4.83
C ILE A 62 -18.49 -0.15 3.92
N MET A 63 -19.32 0.42 3.05
CA MET A 63 -20.11 -0.31 2.06
C MET A 63 -19.23 -1.04 1.04
N GLY A 64 -18.11 -0.44 0.64
CA GLY A 64 -17.09 -1.08 -0.19
C GLY A 64 -16.40 -2.25 0.54
N LEU A 65 -16.06 -2.09 1.82
CA LEU A 65 -15.49 -3.15 2.65
C LEU A 65 -16.46 -4.31 2.86
N LEU A 66 -17.73 -4.03 3.10
CA LEU A 66 -18.79 -5.04 3.21
C LEU A 66 -18.93 -5.77 1.88
N SER A 67 -19.08 -5.04 0.77
CA SER A 67 -19.18 -5.64 -0.57
C SER A 67 -17.96 -6.50 -0.95
N ALA A 68 -16.75 -6.09 -0.55
CA ALA A 68 -15.53 -6.87 -0.77
C ALA A 68 -15.42 -8.10 0.13
N ARG A 69 -15.97 -8.04 1.36
CA ARG A 69 -16.09 -9.19 2.27
C ARG A 69 -17.12 -10.20 1.77
N ASP A 70 -18.27 -9.73 1.33
CA ASP A 70 -19.35 -10.55 0.74
C ASP A 70 -18.95 -11.12 -0.64
N GLY A 71 -18.06 -10.43 -1.37
CA GLY A 71 -17.55 -10.85 -2.67
C GLY A 71 -16.54 -12.02 -2.63
N LYS A 72 -16.07 -12.46 -1.46
CA LYS A 72 -15.15 -13.60 -1.34
C LYS A 72 -15.90 -14.94 -1.17
N ALA A 73 -16.93 -15.16 -1.98
CA ALA A 73 -17.43 -16.51 -2.28
C ALA A 73 -16.66 -17.08 -3.49
N ARG A 74 -16.04 -18.25 -3.28
CA ARG A 74 -15.06 -18.96 -4.14
C ARG A 74 -15.40 -19.07 -5.65
N PRO A 75 -14.37 -19.26 -6.52
CA PRO A 75 -14.54 -19.51 -7.94
C PRO A 75 -15.34 -20.79 -8.19
N LYS A 76 -16.36 -20.72 -9.06
CA LYS A 76 -16.97 -21.91 -9.67
C LYS A 76 -16.01 -22.42 -10.73
N LYS A 77 -15.43 -23.60 -10.47
CA LYS A 77 -14.84 -24.44 -11.51
C LYS A 77 -15.93 -24.79 -12.54
N ALA A 78 -15.62 -24.62 -13.81
CA ALA A 78 -16.24 -25.32 -14.93
C ALA A 78 -15.10 -25.85 -15.80
#